data_AF-A0A136PW87-F1
#
_entry.id   AF-A0A136PW87-F1
#
_cell.length_a   1.000
_cell.length_b   1.000
_cell.length_c   1.000
_cell.angle_alpha   90.00
_cell.angle_beta   90.00
_cell.angle_gamma   90.00
#
_symmetry.space_group_name_H-M   'P 1'
#
loop_
_entity.id
_entity.type
_entity.pdbx_description
1 polymer ?
#
loop_
_entity_poly.entity_id
_entity_poly.type
_entity_poly.pdbx_seq_one_letter_code
_entity_poly.pdbx_strand_id
1 'polypeptide(L)'
;MIRRRLAGDDRGSFTAELAAGLPALLLLLLAGLTAVDAVTTKAASLGAAREAALAASRGADGPQAGARTAPVDADIAVSVEGDQVTATVRAPVRTLGARLPRLTVTATVVAAVEPGVPEAGP
;
A
#
# COMPACT_ATOMS: atom_id res chain seq x y z
N MET A 1 -11.30 37.20 -54.18
CA MET A 1 -11.45 35.78 -54.58
C MET A 1 -11.42 34.94 -53.31
N ILE A 2 -12.43 34.08 -53.15
CA ILE A 2 -12.86 33.44 -51.90
C ILE A 2 -11.88 32.31 -51.51
N ARG A 3 -11.43 32.33 -50.25
CA ARG A 3 -10.61 31.27 -49.63
C ARG A 3 -11.32 29.92 -49.74
N ARG A 4 -10.64 28.93 -50.32
CA ARG A 4 -11.00 27.51 -50.20
C ARG A 4 -10.98 27.14 -48.70
N ARG A 5 -12.12 26.72 -48.16
CA ARG A 5 -12.18 26.04 -46.87
C ARG A 5 -11.65 24.62 -47.07
N LEU A 6 -10.66 24.22 -46.28
CA LEU A 6 -10.20 22.84 -46.16
C LEU A 6 -11.33 22.02 -45.53
N ALA A 7 -12.18 21.43 -46.36
CA ALA A 7 -13.13 20.42 -45.92
C ALA A 7 -12.37 19.07 -45.86
N GLY A 8 -11.71 18.81 -44.73
CA GLY A 8 -10.89 17.61 -44.56
C GLY A 8 -10.53 17.19 -43.13
N ASP A 9 -10.83 17.97 -42.08
CA ASP A 9 -10.21 17.77 -40.76
C ASP A 9 -10.98 16.87 -39.78
N ASP A 10 -12.30 16.67 -39.94
CA ASP A 10 -13.10 15.91 -38.95
C ASP A 10 -12.89 14.39 -38.99
N ARG A 11 -12.52 13.81 -40.14
CA ARG A 11 -12.40 12.35 -40.29
C ARG A 11 -11.18 11.76 -39.57
N GLY A 12 -10.18 12.58 -39.23
CA GLY A 12 -9.01 12.17 -38.45
C GLY A 12 -9.16 12.41 -36.94
N SER A 13 -10.04 13.33 -36.54
CA SER A 13 -10.24 13.71 -35.13
C SER A 13 -10.72 12.55 -34.28
N PHE A 14 -11.75 11.82 -34.74
CA PHE A 14 -12.33 10.71 -33.98
C PHE A 14 -11.32 9.56 -33.74
N THR A 15 -10.49 9.26 -34.74
CA THR A 15 -9.43 8.26 -34.62
C THR A 15 -8.29 8.78 -33.74
N ALA A 16 -7.91 10.05 -33.83
CA ALA A 16 -6.90 10.66 -32.98
C ALA A 16 -7.34 10.74 -31.51
N GLU A 17 -8.61 11.07 -31.26
CA GLU A 17 -9.23 11.11 -29.94
C GLU A 17 -9.29 9.72 -29.31
N LEU A 18 -9.66 8.68 -30.07
CA LEU A 18 -9.61 7.30 -29.56
C LEU A 18 -8.17 6.81 -29.36
N ALA A 19 -7.25 7.19 -30.25
CA ALA A 19 -5.84 6.83 -30.15
C ALA A 19 -5.18 7.40 -28.88
N ALA A 20 -5.61 8.58 -28.41
CA ALA A 20 -5.14 9.15 -27.15
C ALA A 20 -6.02 8.77 -25.95
N GLY A 21 -7.34 8.69 -26.14
CA GLY A 21 -8.34 8.49 -25.10
C GLY A 21 -8.34 7.07 -24.53
N LEU A 22 -8.22 6.04 -25.38
CA LEU A 22 -8.18 4.65 -24.90
C LEU A 22 -6.94 4.39 -24.03
N PRO A 23 -5.70 4.76 -24.43
CA PRO A 23 -4.54 4.65 -23.55
C PRO A 23 -4.69 5.44 -22.25
N ALA A 24 -5.24 6.67 -22.31
CA ALA A 24 -5.46 7.47 -21.11
C ALA A 24 -6.44 6.80 -20.13
N LEU A 25 -7.55 6.26 -20.61
CA LEU A 25 -8.51 5.52 -19.79
C LEU A 25 -7.93 4.24 -19.21
N LEU A 26 -7.12 3.51 -19.99
CA LEU A 26 -6.42 2.32 -19.49
C LEU A 26 -5.43 2.67 -18.39
N LEU A 27 -4.64 3.75 -18.55
CA LEU A 27 -3.73 4.22 -17.52
C LEU A 27 -4.48 4.65 -16.26
N LEU A 28 -5.59 5.38 -16.40
CA LEU A 28 -6.43 5.79 -15.29
C LEU A 28 -7.03 4.57 -14.56
N LEU A 29 -7.50 3.57 -15.30
CA LEU A 29 -8.01 2.32 -14.73
C LEU A 29 -6.92 1.56 -13.96
N LEU A 30 -5.74 1.37 -14.56
CA LEU A 30 -4.61 0.70 -13.91
C LEU A 30 -4.16 1.44 -12.66
N ALA A 31 -4.13 2.78 -12.69
CA ALA A 31 -3.83 3.61 -11.53
C ALA A 31 -4.88 3.41 -10.43
N GLY A 32 -6.17 3.39 -10.79
CA GLY A 32 -7.27 3.14 -9.85
C GLY A 32 -7.17 1.76 -9.19
N LEU A 33 -6.93 0.69 -9.97
CA LEU A 33 -6.75 -0.66 -9.44
C LEU A 33 -5.53 -0.76 -8.51
N THR A 34 -4.42 -0.11 -8.90
CA THR A 34 -3.20 -0.07 -8.07
C THR A 34 -3.45 0.69 -6.76
N ALA A 35 -4.23 1.77 -6.79
CA ALA A 35 -4.59 2.52 -5.58
C ALA A 35 -5.47 1.68 -4.64
N VAL A 36 -6.43 0.94 -5.17
CA VAL A 36 -7.25 0.00 -4.37
C VAL A 36 -6.36 -1.07 -3.71
N ASP A 37 -5.45 -1.70 -4.45
CA ASP A 37 -4.51 -2.70 -3.92
C ASP A 37 -3.58 -2.12 -2.84
N ALA A 38 -3.12 -0.88 -3.03
CA ALA A 38 -2.30 -0.19 -2.03
C ALA A 38 -3.07 0.05 -0.73
N VAL A 39 -4.34 0.49 -0.82
CA VAL A 39 -5.18 0.78 0.34
C VAL A 39 -5.56 -0.50 1.08
N THR A 40 -5.91 -1.57 0.37
CA THR A 40 -6.22 -2.87 1.00
C THR A 40 -4.99 -3.45 1.69
N THR A 41 -3.82 -3.41 1.04
CA THR A 41 -2.54 -3.86 1.63
C THR A 41 -2.17 -3.03 2.85
N LYS A 42 -2.37 -1.71 2.80
CA LYS A 42 -2.13 -0.81 3.94
C LYS A 42 -3.05 -1.11 5.11
N ALA A 43 -4.34 -1.37 4.87
CA ALA A 43 -5.31 -1.72 5.90
C ALA A 43 -4.95 -3.05 6.57
N ALA A 44 -4.58 -4.07 5.79
CA ALA A 44 -4.11 -5.35 6.30
C ALA A 44 -2.81 -5.20 7.12
N SER A 45 -1.86 -4.39 6.64
CA SER A 45 -0.62 -4.08 7.38
C SER A 45 -0.89 -3.40 8.72
N LEU A 46 -1.90 -2.53 8.80
CA LEU A 46 -2.37 -1.90 10.04
C LEU A 46 -2.95 -2.93 11.02
N GLY A 47 -3.75 -3.86 10.52
CA GLY A 47 -4.29 -4.97 11.31
C GLY A 47 -3.19 -5.87 11.87
N ALA A 48 -2.21 -6.24 11.04
CA ALA A 48 -1.06 -7.05 11.45
C ALA A 48 -0.18 -6.32 12.48
N ALA A 49 0.10 -5.02 12.26
CA ALA A 49 0.85 -4.20 13.20
C ALA A 49 0.13 -4.10 14.56
N ARG A 50 -1.20 -3.95 14.54
CA ARG A 50 -2.01 -3.92 15.76
C ARG A 50 -1.94 -5.24 16.54
N GLU A 51 -2.08 -6.37 15.87
CA GLU A 51 -1.98 -7.68 16.52
C GLU A 51 -0.57 -7.92 17.06
N ALA A 52 0.47 -7.54 16.32
CA ALA A 52 1.85 -7.63 16.79
C ALA A 52 2.11 -6.75 18.03
N ALA A 53 1.64 -5.50 18.01
CA ALA A 53 1.80 -4.57 19.14
C ALA A 53 1.06 -5.07 20.39
N LEU A 54 -0.16 -5.58 20.25
CA LEU A 54 -0.95 -6.10 21.38
C LEU A 54 -0.42 -7.42 21.92
N ALA A 55 0.15 -8.28 21.07
CA ALA A 55 0.81 -9.49 21.54
C ALA A 55 2.09 -9.15 22.32
N ALA A 56 2.93 -8.28 21.77
CA ALA A 56 4.16 -7.85 22.43
C ALA A 56 3.90 -7.02 23.69
N SER A 57 2.84 -6.21 23.76
CA SER A 57 2.46 -5.49 24.99
C SER A 57 2.11 -6.44 26.14
N ARG A 58 1.70 -7.67 25.83
CA ARG A 58 1.42 -8.75 26.79
C ARG A 58 2.61 -9.67 27.06
N GLY A 59 3.80 -9.33 26.51
CA GLY A 59 4.99 -10.16 26.61
C GLY A 59 4.99 -11.41 25.73
N ALA A 60 4.07 -11.50 24.75
CA ALA A 60 4.07 -12.59 23.76
C ALA A 60 4.92 -12.23 22.52
N ASP A 61 5.18 -13.22 21.66
CA ASP A 61 5.89 -13.02 20.38
C ASP A 61 5.02 -12.20 19.40
N GLY A 62 5.28 -10.88 19.36
CA GLY A 62 4.60 -9.92 18.49
C GLY A 62 4.71 -10.25 17.01
N PRO A 63 5.94 -10.43 16.45
CA PRO A 63 6.11 -10.81 15.04
C PRO A 63 5.33 -12.06 14.65
N GLN A 64 5.34 -13.11 15.49
CA GLN A 64 4.58 -14.34 15.20
C GLN A 64 3.06 -14.10 15.20
N ALA A 65 2.55 -13.28 16.10
CA ALA A 65 1.12 -12.95 16.16
C ALA A 65 0.68 -12.13 14.93
N GLY A 66 1.44 -11.09 14.57
CA GLY A 66 1.17 -10.25 13.41
C GLY A 66 1.29 -10.99 12.08
N ALA A 67 2.21 -11.94 11.96
CA ALA A 67 2.42 -12.72 10.73
C ALA A 67 1.17 -13.51 10.28
N ARG A 68 0.26 -13.85 11.21
CA ARG A 68 -0.99 -14.59 10.90
C ARG A 68 -1.97 -13.79 10.03
N THR A 69 -1.88 -12.45 10.06
CA THR A 69 -2.77 -11.54 9.33
C THR A 69 -2.03 -10.61 8.40
N ALA A 70 -0.70 -10.74 8.31
CA ALA A 70 0.14 -9.89 7.48
C ALA A 70 -0.04 -10.19 5.98
N PRO A 71 0.11 -9.18 5.10
CA PRO A 71 0.21 -9.39 3.67
C PRO A 71 1.37 -10.32 3.28
N VAL A 72 1.28 -10.95 2.10
CA VAL A 72 2.38 -11.78 1.55
C VAL A 72 3.63 -10.92 1.35
N ASP A 73 4.80 -11.48 1.63
CA ASP A 73 6.11 -10.80 1.57
C ASP A 73 6.23 -9.58 2.51
N ALA A 74 5.39 -9.49 3.54
CA ALA A 74 5.50 -8.42 4.53
C ALA A 74 6.65 -8.67 5.52
N ASP A 75 7.38 -7.60 5.83
CA ASP A 75 8.38 -7.54 6.88
C ASP A 75 7.75 -6.92 8.15
N ILE A 76 7.98 -7.54 9.30
CA ILE A 76 7.39 -7.14 10.58
C ILE A 76 8.51 -6.89 11.58
N ALA A 77 8.60 -5.65 12.05
CA ALA A 77 9.52 -5.24 13.10
C ALA A 77 8.74 -4.83 14.34
N VAL A 78 9.17 -5.29 15.51
CA VAL A 78 8.60 -4.90 16.80
C VAL A 78 9.73 -4.42 17.70
N SER A 79 9.58 -3.23 18.27
CA SER A 79 10.46 -2.70 19.31
C SER A 79 9.66 -2.42 20.58
N VAL A 80 10.30 -2.62 21.73
CA VAL A 80 9.76 -2.27 23.04
C VAL A 80 10.71 -1.25 23.64
N GLU A 81 10.17 -0.09 23.99
CA GLU A 81 10.91 1.05 24.56
C GLU A 81 10.17 1.52 25.80
N GLY A 82 10.70 1.18 26.99
CA GLY A 82 10.06 1.49 28.26
C GLY A 82 8.66 0.87 28.37
N ASP A 83 7.64 1.72 28.51
CA ASP A 83 6.24 1.32 28.62
C ASP A 83 5.50 1.28 27.28
N GLN A 84 6.20 1.40 26.15
CA GLN A 84 5.62 1.40 24.80
C GLN A 84 6.16 0.29 23.92
N VAL A 85 5.27 -0.33 23.16
CA VAL A 85 5.56 -1.27 22.09
C VAL A 85 5.24 -0.60 20.76
N THR A 86 6.22 -0.54 19.86
CA THR A 86 6.02 -0.07 18.49
C THR A 86 6.15 -1.24 17.53
N ALA A 87 5.08 -1.53 16.79
CA ALA A 87 5.08 -2.51 15.71
C ALA A 87 5.01 -1.80 14.35
N THR A 88 5.94 -2.13 13.46
CA THR A 88 6.00 -1.63 12.09
C THR A 88 5.91 -2.79 11.11
N VAL A 89 4.97 -2.70 10.17
CA VAL A 89 4.79 -3.67 9.08
C VAL A 89 5.06 -2.98 7.76
N ARG A 90 5.96 -3.55 6.95
CA ARG A 90 6.28 -3.09 5.60
C ARG A 90 5.84 -4.15 4.60
N ALA A 91 4.94 -3.79 3.70
CA ALA A 91 4.39 -4.72 2.73
C ALA A 91 4.50 -4.17 1.30
N PRO A 92 4.94 -4.99 0.34
CA PRO A 92 4.96 -4.59 -1.05
C PRO A 92 3.55 -4.63 -1.66
N VAL A 93 3.22 -3.61 -2.47
CA VAL A 93 1.99 -3.52 -3.26
C VAL A 93 2.27 -4.09 -4.65
N ARG A 94 1.35 -4.90 -5.18
CA ARG A 94 1.52 -5.52 -6.49
C ARG A 94 1.09 -4.53 -7.57
N THR A 95 2.05 -3.85 -8.17
CA THR A 95 1.77 -2.98 -9.33
C THR A 95 1.52 -3.81 -10.59
N LEU A 96 0.54 -3.41 -11.38
CA LEU A 96 0.23 -4.00 -12.70
C LEU A 96 1.33 -3.65 -13.71
N GLY A 97 2.45 -4.37 -13.69
CA GLY A 97 3.53 -4.25 -14.68
C GLY A 97 4.90 -4.67 -14.15
N ALA A 98 5.62 -5.48 -14.92
CA ALA A 98 6.91 -6.06 -14.52
C ALA A 98 8.09 -5.06 -14.46
N ARG A 99 7.90 -3.81 -14.90
CA ARG A 99 8.96 -2.79 -14.99
C ARG A 99 8.77 -1.58 -14.06
N LEU A 100 7.70 -1.55 -13.27
CA LEU A 100 7.48 -0.47 -12.33
C LEU A 100 8.25 -0.75 -11.03
N PRO A 101 8.81 0.28 -10.37
CA PRO A 101 9.40 0.13 -9.04
C PRO A 101 8.35 -0.46 -8.09
N ARG A 102 8.77 -1.41 -7.24
CA ARG A 102 7.87 -2.03 -6.27
C ARG A 102 7.44 -0.95 -5.27
N LEU A 103 6.14 -0.63 -5.26
CA LEU A 103 5.56 0.27 -4.28
C LEU A 103 5.50 -0.47 -2.93
N THR A 104 5.94 0.17 -1.84
CA THR A 104 5.90 -0.42 -0.50
C THR A 104 5.06 0.46 0.40
N VAL A 105 4.09 -0.14 1.10
CA VAL A 105 3.35 0.53 2.17
C VAL A 105 4.00 0.19 3.52
N THR A 106 4.03 1.17 4.42
CA THR A 106 4.53 1.00 5.78
C THR A 106 3.41 1.35 6.74
N ALA A 107 3.07 0.49 7.70
CA ALA A 107 2.12 0.75 8.76
C ALA A 107 2.82 0.66 10.12
N THR A 108 2.56 1.62 11.01
CA THR A 108 3.15 1.66 12.35
C THR A 108 2.03 1.80 13.36
N VAL A 109 2.07 0.99 14.41
CA VAL A 109 1.13 1.01 15.53
C VAL A 109 1.92 1.01 16.82
N VAL A 110 1.45 1.80 17.79
CA VAL A 110 2.04 1.88 19.14
C VAL A 110 0.99 1.43 20.15
N ALA A 111 1.41 0.64 21.13
CA ALA A 111 0.58 0.19 22.26
C ALA A 111 1.36 0.34 23.57
N ALA A 112 0.67 0.60 24.68
CA ALA A 112 1.30 0.58 26.00
C ALA A 112 1.54 -0.87 26.45
N VAL A 113 2.65 -1.13 27.12
CA VAL A 113 2.97 -2.42 27.77
C VAL A 113 2.00 -2.66 28.93
N GLU A 114 1.50 -3.89 29.06
CA GLU A 114 0.62 -4.23 30.18
C GLU A 114 1.37 -4.21 31.52
N PRO A 115 0.79 -3.61 32.58
CA PRO A 115 1.39 -3.62 33.91
C PRO A 115 1.63 -5.07 34.39
N GLY A 116 2.86 -5.37 34.80
CA GLY A 116 3.23 -6.69 35.33
C GLY A 116 3.94 -7.63 34.33
N VAL A 117 4.08 -7.22 33.07
CA VAL A 117 5.07 -7.82 32.16
C VAL A 117 6.46 -7.29 32.57
N PRO A 118 7.45 -8.15 32.88
CA PRO A 118 8.78 -7.68 33.25
C PRO A 118 9.37 -6.84 32.12
N GLU A 119 9.89 -5.66 32.45
CA GLU A 119 10.62 -4.83 31.49
C GLU A 119 11.72 -5.69 30.85
N ALA A 120 11.70 -5.80 29.52
CA ALA A 120 12.83 -6.32 28.77
C ALA A 120 13.95 -5.28 28.87
N GLY A 121 14.72 -5.35 29.96
CA GLY A 121 15.88 -4.50 30.21
C GLY A 121 16.97 -4.68 29.13
N PRO A 122 17.87 -3.70 28.99
CA PRO A 122 18.91 -3.67 27.96
C PRO A 122 19.88 -4.85 28.01
#